data_AF-A0AAV5K6V2-F1
#
_entry.id   AF-A0AAV5K6V2-F1
#
_cell.length_a   1.000
_cell.length_b   1.000
_cell.length_c   1.000
_cell.angle_alpha   90.00
_cell.angle_beta   90.00
_cell.angle_gamma   90.00
#
_symmetry.space_group_name_H-M   'P 1'
#
loop_
_entity.id
_entity.type
_entity.pdbx_description
1 polymer ?
#
loop_
_entity_poly.entity_id
_entity_poly.type
_entity_poly.pdbx_seq_one_letter_code
_entity_poly.pdbx_strand_id
1 'polypeptide(L)'
;MGSLQDVLGRGDRGKDEGEEVEEEPILKQQNQRFCMFPIKYQPLWEMYKKAEASFWTAEEVDLSHDVQHWETLSDSEKHFISHVLAFFAASDGIVLENLAARFLNDVQIPEARAFYGFQIAMENVHSGRASDLR
;
A
#
# COMPACT_ATOMS: atom_id res chain seq x y z
N MET A 1 -55.32 7.14 48.24
CA MET A 1 -53.97 7.64 47.88
C MET A 1 -53.38 6.69 46.85
N GLY A 2 -53.66 6.93 45.56
CA GLY A 2 -53.01 6.23 44.45
C GLY A 2 -51.91 7.13 43.91
N SER A 3 -50.67 6.65 43.89
CA SER A 3 -49.46 7.41 43.56
C SER A 3 -49.36 7.64 42.04
N LEU A 4 -49.06 8.89 41.64
CA LEU A 4 -48.75 9.29 40.27
C LEU A 4 -47.41 8.67 39.78
N GLN A 5 -47.38 7.37 39.49
CA GLN A 5 -46.26 6.73 38.78
C GLN A 5 -46.68 5.84 37.61
N ASP A 6 -47.97 5.70 37.30
CA ASP A 6 -48.47 4.75 36.29
C ASP A 6 -48.53 5.28 34.84
N VAL A 7 -47.89 6.43 34.49
CA VAL A 7 -48.06 7.08 33.16
C VAL A 7 -46.76 7.29 32.37
N LEU A 8 -45.65 6.66 32.74
CA LEU A 8 -44.45 6.68 31.89
C LEU A 8 -44.15 5.27 31.38
N GLY A 9 -44.55 5.05 30.13
CA GLY A 9 -44.34 3.83 29.38
C GLY A 9 -42.89 3.38 29.47
N ARG A 10 -42.70 2.12 29.88
CA ARG A 10 -41.46 1.39 29.68
C ARG A 10 -41.27 1.24 28.17
N GLY A 11 -40.59 2.20 27.57
CA GLY A 11 -40.02 2.08 26.25
C GLY A 11 -39.13 0.84 26.24
N ASP A 12 -39.50 -0.08 25.36
CA ASP A 12 -38.69 -1.21 24.95
C ASP A 12 -37.29 -0.69 24.58
N ARG A 13 -36.31 -0.92 25.46
CA ARG A 13 -34.91 -0.70 25.12
C ARG A 13 -34.56 -1.81 24.15
N GLY A 14 -34.71 -1.50 22.87
CA GLY A 14 -34.17 -2.30 21.79
C GLY A 14 -32.78 -2.75 22.18
N LYS A 15 -32.57 -4.07 22.16
CA LYS A 15 -31.24 -4.64 22.21
C LYS A 15 -30.49 -4.04 21.03
N ASP A 16 -29.55 -3.17 21.33
CA ASP A 16 -28.50 -2.82 20.37
C ASP A 16 -27.71 -4.12 20.17
N GLU A 17 -28.08 -4.87 19.14
CA GLU A 17 -27.36 -6.04 18.69
C GLU A 17 -26.01 -5.52 18.21
N GLY A 18 -25.03 -5.51 19.12
CA GLY A 18 -23.65 -5.22 18.75
C GLY A 18 -23.26 -6.20 17.67
N GLU A 19 -23.01 -5.68 16.46
CA GLU A 19 -22.43 -6.47 15.37
C GLU A 19 -21.16 -7.14 15.92
N GLU A 20 -21.16 -8.48 16.00
CA GLU A 20 -19.93 -9.23 16.21
C GLU A 20 -19.04 -8.95 14.99
N VAL A 21 -18.11 -8.00 15.16
CA VAL A 21 -17.09 -7.73 14.14
C VAL A 21 -16.27 -9.01 14.00
N GLU A 22 -16.46 -9.74 12.91
CA GLU A 22 -15.63 -10.90 12.59
C GLU A 22 -14.15 -10.47 12.62
N GLU A 23 -13.33 -11.15 13.42
CA GLU A 23 -11.92 -10.79 13.54
C GLU A 23 -11.18 -11.07 12.22
N GLU A 24 -10.80 -10.00 11.53
CA GLU A 24 -10.05 -10.06 10.27
C GLU A 24 -8.68 -10.73 10.44
N PRO A 25 -8.45 -11.92 9.86
CA PRO A 25 -7.22 -12.70 10.09
C PRO A 25 -5.93 -12.00 9.66
N ILE A 26 -6.02 -11.06 8.72
CA ILE A 26 -4.89 -10.27 8.19
C ILE A 26 -4.43 -9.21 9.19
N LEU A 27 -5.38 -8.65 9.95
CA LEU A 27 -5.18 -7.53 10.89
C LEU A 27 -5.02 -8.04 12.33
N LYS A 28 -5.43 -9.28 12.60
CA LYS A 28 -5.31 -9.90 13.91
C LYS A 28 -3.85 -9.91 14.38
N GLN A 29 -3.59 -9.26 15.50
CA GLN A 29 -2.30 -9.35 16.18
C GLN A 29 -1.96 -10.81 16.45
N GLN A 30 -0.94 -11.31 15.76
CA GLN A 30 -0.34 -12.61 16.06
C GLN A 30 0.90 -12.38 16.90
N ASN A 31 1.20 -13.34 17.80
CA ASN A 31 2.51 -13.40 18.43
C ASN A 31 3.57 -13.36 17.33
N GLN A 32 4.39 -12.30 17.33
CA GLN A 32 5.24 -11.91 16.21
C GLN A 32 6.07 -13.11 15.74
N ARG A 33 5.64 -13.66 14.61
CA ARG A 33 6.30 -14.77 13.98
C ARG A 33 7.48 -14.22 13.19
N PHE A 34 8.63 -14.12 13.85
CA PHE A 34 9.87 -13.62 13.24
C PHE A 34 10.49 -14.61 12.23
N CYS A 35 10.11 -15.89 12.30
CA CYS A 35 10.59 -16.91 11.38
C CYS A 35 9.59 -17.12 10.23
N MET A 36 10.03 -16.91 8.99
CA MET A 36 9.21 -17.07 7.79
C MET A 36 8.67 -18.50 7.64
N PHE A 37 9.48 -19.51 7.96
CA PHE A 37 9.12 -20.92 7.79
C PHE A 37 8.46 -21.55 9.02
N PRO A 38 7.55 -22.54 8.83
CA PRO A 38 6.94 -22.97 7.56
C PRO A 38 5.94 -21.97 6.95
N ILE A 39 5.94 -21.79 5.63
CA ILE A 39 4.99 -20.90 4.93
C ILE A 39 3.55 -21.34 5.20
N LYS A 40 2.69 -20.40 5.62
CA LYS A 40 1.25 -20.62 5.85
C LYS A 40 0.42 -20.17 4.66
N TYR A 41 0.78 -19.06 4.04
CA TYR A 41 0.03 -18.47 2.93
C TYR A 41 0.81 -18.59 1.63
N GLN A 42 0.70 -19.75 0.99
CA GLN A 42 1.43 -20.07 -0.23
C GLN A 42 1.20 -19.06 -1.39
N PRO A 43 -0.05 -18.60 -1.66
CA PRO A 43 -0.27 -17.61 -2.73
C PRO A 43 0.44 -16.27 -2.50
N LEU A 44 0.49 -15.80 -1.25
CA LEU A 44 1.20 -14.57 -0.89
C LEU A 44 2.71 -14.73 -1.07
N TRP A 45 3.24 -15.89 -0.67
CA TRP A 45 4.64 -16.21 -0.86
C TRP A 45 5.02 -16.26 -2.34
N GLU A 46 4.16 -16.82 -3.19
CA GLU A 46 4.35 -16.85 -4.64
C GLU A 46 4.33 -15.44 -5.25
N MET A 47 3.45 -14.56 -4.77
CA MET A 47 3.47 -13.14 -5.17
C MET A 47 4.77 -12.46 -4.78
N TYR A 48 5.26 -12.68 -3.56
CA TYR A 48 6.57 -12.17 -3.12
C TYR A 48 7.69 -12.67 -4.05
N LYS A 49 7.72 -13.97 -4.34
CA LYS A 49 8.75 -14.55 -5.23
C LYS A 49 8.66 -14.04 -6.66
N LYS A 50 7.46 -13.77 -7.15
CA LYS A 50 7.27 -13.15 -8.47
C LYS A 50 7.78 -11.71 -8.49
N ALA A 51 7.54 -10.93 -7.43
CA ALA A 51 8.06 -9.58 -7.29
C ALA A 51 9.59 -9.59 -7.19
N GLU A 52 10.15 -10.44 -6.35
CA GLU A 52 11.61 -10.62 -6.19
C GLU A 52 12.30 -11.00 -7.50
N ALA A 53 11.70 -11.89 -8.29
CA ALA A 53 12.21 -12.27 -9.61
C ALA A 53 12.14 -11.15 -10.66
N SER A 54 11.42 -10.06 -10.37
CA SER A 54 11.24 -8.90 -11.25
C SER A 54 12.05 -7.69 -10.76
N PHE A 55 13.02 -7.91 -9.87
CA PHE A 55 13.94 -6.88 -9.40
C PHE A 55 14.70 -6.23 -10.56
N TRP A 56 14.88 -4.91 -10.48
CA TRP A 56 15.72 -4.14 -11.38
C TRP A 56 16.26 -2.91 -10.63
N THR A 57 17.35 -2.33 -11.14
CA THR A 57 18.00 -1.13 -10.61
C THR A 57 17.91 0.04 -11.59
N ALA A 58 17.91 1.28 -11.09
CA ALA A 58 17.77 2.47 -11.93
C ALA A 58 18.86 2.55 -13.01
N GLU A 59 20.06 2.08 -12.68
CA GLU A 59 21.24 2.05 -13.53
C GLU A 59 21.14 1.07 -14.72
N GLU A 60 20.19 0.12 -14.69
CA GLU A 60 19.92 -0.78 -15.83
C GLU A 60 19.22 -0.07 -17.00
N VAL A 61 18.75 1.16 -16.81
CA VAL A 61 18.05 1.95 -17.82
C VAL A 61 19.03 2.95 -18.42
N ASP A 62 19.46 2.70 -19.66
CA ASP A 62 20.30 3.64 -20.40
C ASP A 62 19.47 4.80 -20.97
N LEU A 63 19.77 6.02 -20.51
CA LEU A 63 19.14 7.26 -20.93
C LEU A 63 20.07 8.13 -21.80
N SER A 64 21.22 7.61 -22.23
CA SER A 64 22.25 8.39 -22.92
C SER A 64 21.77 9.01 -24.25
N HIS A 65 20.77 8.39 -24.89
CA HIS A 65 20.20 8.85 -26.15
C HIS A 65 18.93 9.70 -25.98
N ASP A 66 18.30 9.66 -24.81
CA ASP A 66 17.00 10.30 -24.56
C ASP A 66 17.07 11.82 -24.64
N VAL A 67 18.22 12.42 -24.29
CA VAL A 67 18.44 13.88 -24.43
C VAL A 67 18.30 14.33 -25.88
N GLN A 68 18.84 13.55 -26.82
CA GLN A 68 18.75 13.88 -28.25
C GLN A 68 17.31 13.76 -28.75
N HIS A 69 16.60 12.69 -28.36
CA HIS A 69 15.19 12.54 -28.70
C HIS A 69 14.33 13.65 -28.09
N TRP A 70 14.60 14.02 -26.83
CA TRP A 70 13.91 15.11 -26.16
C TRP A 70 14.03 16.42 -26.95
N GLU A 71 15.21 16.76 -27.44
CA GLU A 71 15.41 18.00 -28.22
C GLU A 71 14.55 18.05 -29.48
N THR A 72 14.29 16.91 -30.13
CA THR A 72 13.48 16.81 -31.37
C THR A 72 11.97 17.01 -31.15
N LEU A 73 11.48 16.91 -29.92
CA LEU A 73 10.06 17.03 -29.60
C LEU A 73 9.57 18.48 -29.66
N SER A 74 8.30 18.64 -30.03
CA SER A 74 7.60 19.92 -29.95
C SER A 74 7.39 20.37 -28.50
N ASP A 75 7.20 21.67 -28.30
CA ASP A 75 6.93 22.22 -26.97
C ASP A 75 5.68 21.62 -26.32
N SER A 76 4.66 21.28 -27.12
CA SER A 76 3.45 20.60 -26.64
C SER A 76 3.73 19.18 -26.14
N GLU A 77 4.57 18.41 -26.85
CA GLU A 77 4.93 17.05 -26.45
C GLU A 77 5.79 17.07 -25.18
N LYS A 78 6.79 17.96 -25.13
CA LYS A 78 7.62 18.18 -23.94
C LYS A 78 6.74 18.54 -22.74
N HIS A 79 5.84 19.51 -22.90
CA HIS A 79 4.94 19.92 -21.84
C HIS A 79 4.08 18.76 -21.32
N PHE A 80 3.52 17.96 -22.23
CA PHE A 80 2.73 16.78 -21.87
C PHE A 80 3.56 15.75 -21.09
N ILE A 81 4.72 15.36 -21.62
CA ILE A 81 5.59 14.35 -21.00
C ILE A 81 6.09 14.83 -19.64
N SER A 82 6.54 16.08 -19.51
CA SER A 82 6.97 16.65 -18.23
C SER A 82 5.85 16.63 -17.17
N HIS A 83 4.59 16.89 -17.55
CA HIS A 83 3.47 16.80 -16.61
C HIS A 83 3.21 15.37 -16.15
N VAL A 84 3.29 14.40 -17.08
CA VAL A 84 3.14 12.97 -16.75
C VAL A 84 4.27 12.51 -15.81
N LEU A 85 5.51 12.89 -16.09
CA LEU A 85 6.65 12.56 -15.23
C LEU A 85 6.54 13.21 -13.84
N ALA A 86 6.09 14.47 -13.78
CA ALA A 86 5.86 15.17 -12.51
C ALA A 86 4.77 14.48 -11.66
N PHE A 87 3.70 13.99 -12.30
CA PHE A 87 2.64 13.23 -11.63
C PHE A 87 3.19 11.93 -11.03
N PHE A 88 3.94 11.13 -11.80
CA PHE A 88 4.48 9.86 -11.31
C PHE A 88 5.51 10.05 -10.19
N ALA A 89 6.41 11.02 -10.33
CA ALA A 89 7.37 11.35 -9.27
C ALA A 89 6.69 11.76 -7.94
N ALA A 90 5.49 12.35 -7.99
CA ALA A 90 4.72 12.66 -6.79
C ALA A 90 3.92 11.45 -6.28
N SER A 91 3.35 10.62 -7.18
CA SER A 91 2.53 9.48 -6.78
C SER A 91 3.33 8.41 -6.05
N ASP A 92 4.57 8.15 -6.46
CA ASP A 92 5.41 7.10 -5.87
C ASP A 92 5.68 7.39 -4.39
N GLY A 93 5.89 8.67 -4.03
CA GLY A 93 6.03 9.11 -2.65
C GLY A 93 4.76 8.92 -1.80
N ILE A 94 3.58 9.15 -2.38
CA ILE A 94 2.29 8.94 -1.69
C ILE A 94 2.06 7.45 -1.41
N VAL A 95 2.36 6.60 -2.39
CA VAL A 95 2.25 5.15 -2.26
C VAL A 95 3.23 4.63 -1.21
N LEU A 96 4.48 5.08 -1.24
CA LEU A 96 5.52 4.72 -0.28
C LEU A 96 5.10 5.04 1.15
N GLU A 97 4.59 6.25 1.40
CA GLU A 97 4.13 6.68 2.73
C GLU A 97 3.00 5.78 3.25
N ASN A 98 2.02 5.45 2.40
CA ASN A 98 0.91 4.59 2.82
C ASN A 98 1.37 3.15 3.11
N LEU A 99 2.29 2.60 2.31
CA LEU A 99 2.86 1.28 2.53
C LEU A 99 3.63 1.21 3.85
N ALA A 100 4.48 2.20 4.12
CA ALA A 100 5.32 2.23 5.29
C ALA A 100 4.55 2.57 6.58
N ALA A 101 3.67 3.58 6.54
CA ALA A 101 2.97 4.06 7.73
C ALA A 101 1.76 3.20 8.10
N ARG A 102 1.08 2.57 7.13
CA ARG A 102 -0.13 1.79 7.37
C ARG A 102 0.05 0.31 7.08
N PHE A 103 0.18 -0.08 5.82
CA PHE A 103 0.06 -1.50 5.45
C PHE A 103 1.11 -2.39 6.11
N LEU A 104 2.35 -1.93 6.25
CA LEU A 104 3.40 -2.70 6.92
C LEU A 104 3.18 -2.82 8.45
N ASN A 105 2.47 -1.86 9.05
CA ASN A 105 2.13 -1.85 10.47
C ASN A 105 0.87 -2.66 10.79
N ASP A 106 -0.15 -2.55 9.94
CA ASP A 106 -1.46 -3.16 10.15
C ASP A 106 -1.43 -4.66 9.83
N VAL A 107 -0.75 -5.05 8.74
CA VAL A 107 -0.72 -6.45 8.29
C VAL A 107 0.28 -7.27 9.10
N GLN A 108 -0.21 -8.31 9.77
CA GLN A 108 0.61 -9.13 10.67
C GLN A 108 1.16 -10.40 10.01
N ILE A 109 0.71 -10.74 8.80
CA ILE A 109 1.11 -11.95 8.06
C ILE A 109 2.55 -11.77 7.52
N PRO A 110 3.53 -12.61 7.92
CA PRO A 110 4.93 -12.46 7.50
C PRO A 110 5.15 -12.50 5.98
N GLU A 111 4.43 -13.36 5.27
CA GLU A 111 4.51 -13.48 3.81
C GLU A 111 4.04 -12.20 3.10
N ALA A 112 2.97 -11.57 3.59
CA ALA A 112 2.50 -10.27 3.09
C ALA A 112 3.49 -9.15 3.42
N ARG A 113 4.07 -9.15 4.63
CA ARG A 113 5.08 -8.16 5.02
C ARG A 113 6.35 -8.29 4.19
N ALA A 114 6.74 -9.49 3.80
CA ALA A 114 7.85 -9.70 2.85
C ALA A 114 7.54 -9.07 1.49
N PHE A 115 6.32 -9.28 0.97
CA PHE A 115 5.86 -8.64 -0.26
C PHE A 115 5.87 -7.10 -0.15
N TYR A 116 5.26 -6.53 0.89
CA TYR A 116 5.23 -5.07 1.08
C TYR A 116 6.61 -4.46 1.32
N GLY A 117 7.50 -5.16 2.04
CA GLY A 117 8.89 -4.71 2.20
C GLY A 117 9.61 -4.63 0.86
N PHE A 118 9.39 -5.60 -0.03
CA PHE A 118 9.94 -5.57 -1.38
C PHE A 118 9.29 -4.49 -2.25
N GLN A 119 7.98 -4.29 -2.13
CA GLN A 119 7.27 -3.21 -2.82
C GLN A 119 7.84 -1.83 -2.43
N ILE A 120 8.04 -1.57 -1.13
CA ILE A 120 8.69 -0.34 -0.64
C ILE A 120 10.07 -0.15 -1.26
N ALA A 121 10.88 -1.21 -1.34
CA ALA A 121 12.19 -1.14 -1.98
C ALA A 121 12.09 -0.76 -3.47
N MET A 122 11.13 -1.34 -4.20
CA MET A 122 10.92 -1.02 -5.62
C MET A 122 10.33 0.38 -5.83
N GLU A 123 9.44 0.87 -4.97
CA GLU A 123 8.93 2.25 -5.07
C GLU A 123 10.03 3.29 -4.83
N ASN A 124 11.06 2.98 -4.03
CA ASN A 124 12.25 3.83 -3.93
C ASN A 124 13.05 3.86 -5.25
N VAL A 125 13.18 2.72 -5.94
CA VAL A 125 13.81 2.65 -7.27
C VAL A 125 12.99 3.43 -8.30
N HIS A 126 11.65 3.31 -8.26
CA HIS A 126 10.74 4.08 -9.12
C HIS A 126 10.91 5.59 -8.90
N SER A 127 10.90 6.02 -7.64
CA SER A 127 11.08 7.43 -7.25
C SER A 127 12.45 7.97 -7.67
N GLY A 128 13.51 7.18 -7.53
CA GLY A 128 14.85 7.52 -8.00
C GLY A 128 14.87 7.74 -9.51
N ARG A 129 14.37 6.77 -10.29
CA ARG A 129 14.30 6.88 -11.75
C ARG A 129 13.44 8.06 -12.22
N ALA A 130 12.30 8.31 -11.59
CA ALA A 130 11.45 9.45 -11.93
C ALA A 130 12.14 10.79 -11.65
N SER A 131 13.05 10.83 -10.67
CA SER A 131 13.88 12.01 -10.37
C SER A 131 15.01 12.20 -11.39
N ASP A 132 15.61 11.11 -11.87
CA ASP A 132 16.66 11.14 -12.90
C ASP A 132 16.15 11.53 -14.30
N LEU A 133 14.82 11.42 -14.52
CA LEU A 133 14.13 11.80 -15.76
C LEU A 133 13.63 13.26 -15.75
N ARG A 134 13.87 14.04 -14.69
CA ARG A 134 13.46 15.46 -14.59
C ARG A 134 14.43 16.44 -15.24
#